data_AF-A0A2W4KU88-F1
#
_entry.id   AF-A0A2W4KU88-F1
#
_cell.length_a   1.000
_cell.length_b   1.000
_cell.length_c   1.000
_cell.angle_alpha   90.00
_cell.angle_beta   90.00
_cell.angle_gamma   90.00
#
_symmetry.space_group_name_H-M   'P 1'
#
loop_
_entity.id
_entity.type
_entity.pdbx_description
1 polymer ?
#
loop_
_entity_poly.entity_id
_entity_poly.type
_entity_poly.pdbx_seq_one_letter_code
_entity_poly.pdbx_strand_id
1 'polypeptide(L)'
;MKALRALCVAGLAVVVSQSIVGCSDDDAGDDVAFGGSAGAAGSSAGSGATGGVIGTEGGSGGTAGSPEECGSGKEKCAGECVTLANDPDNCGSCGNACAADEVCSAGECRLDCVGGTTACDRSCVDTDLDPENCGACGEACGAGLVCSRGTCESSCAAGLTFCDGGNDEPARCVDTLRDRHNCGECGHTCDAGYVCSNGTCALSCQAGLVNCDGQCIDPGINRSYCGATPGCGANGGSAGEECAPGYVCNQGACTLSCAQGLVNCNGECVDPDVNRTHCGATQGCGQAGQGSPGAVCGPGEVCADGVCSLSCPDGLIRCGVTDQRRRDAPGRPMCMGLSRGFS
;
A
#
# COMPACT_ATOMS: atom_id res chain seq x y z
N MET A 1 4.04 47.62 1.75
CA MET A 1 4.92 47.84 0.57
C MET A 1 5.57 46.52 0.22
N LYS A 2 5.04 45.83 -0.81
CA LYS A 2 5.56 44.57 -1.36
C LYS A 2 6.84 44.88 -2.14
N ALA A 3 7.94 44.20 -1.86
CA ALA A 3 9.12 44.19 -2.71
C ALA A 3 9.33 42.75 -3.20
N LEU A 4 8.86 42.50 -4.44
CA LEU A 4 9.23 41.34 -5.24
C LEU A 4 10.71 41.46 -5.62
N ARG A 5 11.51 40.42 -5.36
CA ARG A 5 12.78 40.18 -6.07
C ARG A 5 12.58 38.96 -6.96
N ALA A 6 12.50 39.23 -8.26
CA ALA A 6 12.58 38.25 -9.33
C ALA A 6 14.03 37.77 -9.45
N LEU A 7 14.24 36.45 -9.48
CA LEU A 7 15.49 35.82 -9.86
C LEU A 7 15.25 35.05 -11.16
N CYS A 8 15.99 35.44 -12.20
CA CYS A 8 16.10 34.78 -13.49
C CYS A 8 16.51 33.31 -13.32
N VAL A 9 15.75 32.40 -13.92
CA VAL A 9 16.24 31.07 -14.30
C VAL A 9 16.38 31.06 -15.82
N ALA A 10 17.63 30.98 -16.28
CA ALA A 10 17.96 30.79 -17.68
C ALA A 10 17.65 29.33 -18.07
N GLY A 11 16.88 29.18 -19.15
CA GLY A 11 16.46 27.88 -19.67
C GLY A 11 17.56 27.15 -20.43
N LEU A 12 17.57 25.83 -20.28
CA LEU A 12 18.00 24.90 -21.32
C LEU A 12 16.75 24.19 -21.83
N ALA A 13 16.34 24.51 -23.05
CA ALA A 13 15.29 23.82 -23.78
C ALA A 13 15.89 22.58 -24.44
N VAL A 14 15.45 21.38 -24.03
CA VAL A 14 15.61 20.17 -24.84
C VAL A 14 14.29 19.95 -25.57
N VAL A 15 14.39 20.09 -26.90
CA VAL A 15 13.32 19.91 -27.86
C VAL A 15 13.16 18.41 -28.10
N VAL A 16 12.03 17.82 -27.72
CA VAL A 16 11.60 16.53 -28.28
C VAL A 16 10.27 16.77 -28.98
N SER A 17 10.35 16.72 -30.30
CA SER A 17 9.26 16.94 -31.24
C SER A 17 8.16 15.92 -31.08
N GLN A 18 6.92 16.41 -31.08
CA GLN A 18 5.70 15.64 -31.22
C GLN A 18 5.55 15.14 -32.66
N SER A 19 5.06 13.92 -32.82
CA SER A 19 4.44 13.45 -34.06
C SER A 19 3.01 13.02 -33.73
N ILE A 20 2.10 13.98 -33.82
CA ILE A 20 0.66 13.78 -33.94
C ILE A 20 0.38 13.70 -35.44
N VAL A 21 -0.10 12.55 -35.91
CA VAL A 21 -0.79 12.44 -37.21
C VAL A 21 -2.25 12.15 -36.87
N GLY A 22 -3.09 13.15 -37.10
CA GLY A 22 -4.50 12.95 -37.38
C GLY A 22 -4.72 13.07 -38.88
N CYS A 23 -5.61 12.23 -39.41
CA CYS A 23 -6.49 12.53 -40.52
C CYS A 23 -7.81 11.78 -40.27
N SER A 24 -8.88 12.53 -40.03
CA SER A 24 -10.27 12.22 -40.38
C SER A 24 -10.43 12.34 -41.93
N ASP A 25 -11.43 11.85 -42.67
CA ASP A 25 -12.84 11.46 -42.48
C ASP A 25 -13.29 10.47 -43.61
N ASP A 26 -14.53 9.98 -43.49
CA ASP A 26 -15.50 9.57 -44.54
C ASP A 26 -15.77 8.07 -44.87
N ASP A 27 -16.84 7.58 -44.20
CA ASP A 27 -18.08 6.95 -44.71
C ASP A 27 -18.12 5.84 -45.79
N ALA A 28 -18.63 4.67 -45.37
CA ALA A 28 -19.82 3.94 -45.87
C ALA A 28 -19.95 2.68 -44.99
N GLY A 29 -21.02 2.41 -44.24
CA GLY A 29 -22.44 2.42 -44.60
C GLY A 29 -22.87 0.97 -44.82
N ASP A 30 -23.55 0.36 -43.83
CA ASP A 30 -24.67 -0.56 -44.09
C ASP A 30 -25.39 -0.91 -42.78
N ASP A 31 -26.69 -0.68 -42.82
CA ASP A 31 -27.68 -0.82 -41.76
C ASP A 31 -28.14 -2.28 -41.66
N VAL A 32 -28.46 -2.78 -40.45
CA VAL A 32 -29.68 -3.60 -40.24
C VAL A 32 -30.04 -3.74 -38.75
N ALA A 33 -31.16 -3.06 -38.44
CA ALA A 33 -32.27 -3.37 -37.54
C ALA A 33 -32.31 -4.66 -36.69
N PHE A 34 -32.64 -4.42 -35.41
CA PHE A 34 -33.64 -5.08 -34.55
C PHE A 34 -34.24 -6.44 -34.98
N GLY A 35 -34.17 -7.40 -34.05
CA GLY A 35 -35.03 -8.59 -34.06
C GLY A 35 -34.72 -9.54 -32.91
N GLY A 36 -35.37 -9.35 -31.76
CA GLY A 36 -35.39 -10.34 -30.69
C GLY A 36 -36.21 -11.57 -31.07
N SER A 37 -35.80 -12.74 -30.61
CA SER A 37 -36.63 -13.93 -30.43
C SER A 37 -35.90 -14.92 -29.52
N ALA A 38 -36.45 -15.12 -28.32
CA ALA A 38 -36.09 -16.22 -27.44
C ALA A 38 -36.50 -17.55 -28.10
N GLY A 39 -35.52 -18.41 -28.35
CA GLY A 39 -35.70 -19.79 -28.79
C GLY A 39 -35.45 -20.76 -27.64
N ALA A 40 -36.39 -21.67 -27.44
CA ALA A 40 -36.44 -22.63 -26.34
C ALA A 40 -35.28 -23.64 -26.31
N ALA A 41 -34.84 -23.95 -25.10
CA ALA A 41 -34.25 -25.23 -24.68
C ALA A 41 -35.03 -25.65 -23.41
N GLY A 42 -35.58 -26.85 -23.23
CA GLY A 42 -35.21 -28.14 -23.77
C GLY A 42 -34.57 -28.97 -22.66
N SER A 43 -35.41 -29.61 -21.82
CA SER A 43 -35.13 -30.74 -20.91
C SER A 43 -36.42 -31.00 -20.11
N SER A 44 -36.85 -32.18 -19.69
CA SER A 44 -36.41 -33.57 -19.81
C SER A 44 -37.56 -34.44 -19.24
N ALA A 45 -37.64 -35.69 -19.69
CA ALA A 45 -38.68 -36.66 -19.34
C ALA A 45 -38.77 -37.03 -17.85
N GLY A 46 -39.98 -37.44 -17.40
CA GLY A 46 -40.24 -37.98 -16.07
C GLY A 46 -41.62 -38.65 -15.92
N SER A 47 -41.71 -39.87 -16.42
CA SER A 47 -42.58 -41.00 -16.01
C SER A 47 -43.81 -40.74 -15.12
N GLY A 48 -45.00 -40.75 -15.72
CA GLY A 48 -46.28 -40.95 -15.03
C GLY A 48 -46.65 -42.43 -14.96
N ALA A 49 -46.66 -42.98 -13.74
CA ALA A 49 -47.03 -44.35 -13.44
C ALA A 49 -48.54 -44.60 -13.63
N THR A 50 -48.89 -45.67 -14.35
CA THR A 50 -50.23 -46.26 -14.35
C THR A 50 -50.17 -47.64 -13.69
N GLY A 51 -50.88 -47.79 -12.57
CA GLY A 51 -51.20 -49.05 -11.90
C GLY A 51 -52.09 -48.71 -10.70
N GLY A 52 -53.40 -48.96 -10.74
CA GLY A 52 -54.01 -50.28 -10.43
C GLY A 52 -54.32 -50.30 -8.93
N VAL A 53 -55.52 -50.61 -8.43
CA VAL A 53 -56.32 -51.83 -8.69
C VAL A 53 -57.70 -51.78 -7.99
N ILE A 54 -58.60 -52.66 -8.45
CA ILE A 54 -59.75 -53.37 -7.78
C ILE A 54 -60.94 -52.54 -7.29
N GLY A 55 -62.14 -52.65 -7.89
CA GLY A 55 -63.12 -53.76 -7.81
C GLY A 55 -64.31 -53.24 -6.98
N THR A 56 -65.58 -53.22 -7.40
CA THR A 56 -66.50 -54.36 -7.59
C THR A 56 -67.92 -53.81 -7.86
N GLU A 57 -68.66 -54.49 -8.75
CA GLU A 57 -70.11 -54.75 -8.71
C GLU A 57 -71.12 -53.59 -8.83
N GLY A 58 -72.08 -53.77 -9.75
CA GLY A 58 -73.20 -52.87 -10.00
C GLY A 58 -74.27 -52.87 -8.90
N GLY A 59 -75.15 -51.88 -8.99
CA GLY A 59 -76.31 -51.76 -8.11
C GLY A 59 -77.12 -50.52 -8.43
N SER A 60 -78.11 -50.67 -9.30
CA SER A 60 -79.22 -49.75 -9.47
C SER A 60 -79.93 -49.45 -8.15
N GLY A 61 -80.34 -48.20 -7.93
CA GLY A 61 -81.44 -47.87 -7.02
C GLY A 61 -81.21 -46.61 -6.18
N GLY A 62 -82.11 -45.63 -6.33
CA GLY A 62 -82.21 -44.48 -5.42
C GLY A 62 -82.50 -43.17 -6.13
N THR A 63 -83.58 -43.11 -6.92
CA THR A 63 -84.73 -42.21 -6.69
C THR A 63 -84.47 -40.73 -6.88
N ALA A 64 -85.19 -40.18 -7.87
CA ALA A 64 -85.46 -38.77 -8.05
C ALA A 64 -85.69 -38.02 -6.73
N GLY A 65 -84.78 -37.09 -6.45
CA GLY A 65 -84.93 -35.99 -5.50
C GLY A 65 -84.13 -34.82 -6.05
N SER A 66 -84.85 -33.84 -6.60
CA SER A 66 -84.45 -32.45 -6.94
C SER A 66 -83.17 -32.19 -7.77
N PRO A 67 -83.25 -31.45 -8.90
CA PRO A 67 -82.08 -31.05 -9.70
C PRO A 67 -81.25 -29.90 -9.09
N GLU A 68 -81.18 -29.78 -7.75
CA GLU A 68 -80.78 -28.53 -7.12
C GLU A 68 -79.70 -28.58 -6.04
N GLU A 69 -79.31 -29.74 -5.53
CA GLU A 69 -78.24 -29.82 -4.52
C GLU A 69 -76.95 -30.42 -5.10
N CYS A 70 -75.89 -29.63 -5.04
CA CYS A 70 -74.55 -30.11 -5.29
C CYS A 70 -74.14 -31.11 -4.20
N GLY A 71 -73.47 -32.19 -4.60
CA GLY A 71 -72.93 -33.18 -3.66
C GLY A 71 -72.02 -32.52 -2.61
N SER A 72 -71.79 -33.22 -1.49
CA SER A 72 -71.01 -32.67 -0.37
C SER A 72 -69.66 -32.07 -0.79
N GLY A 73 -69.40 -30.85 -0.33
CA GLY A 73 -68.16 -30.10 -0.64
C GLY A 73 -68.19 -29.30 -1.94
N LYS A 74 -69.35 -29.16 -2.59
CA LYS A 74 -69.54 -28.33 -3.79
C LYS A 74 -70.67 -27.31 -3.60
N GLU A 75 -70.52 -26.13 -4.19
CA GLU A 75 -71.50 -25.05 -4.20
C GLU A 75 -72.13 -24.93 -5.59
N LYS A 76 -73.39 -24.52 -5.67
CA LYS A 76 -74.06 -24.29 -6.96
C LYS A 76 -73.78 -22.85 -7.44
N CYS A 77 -72.88 -22.70 -8.40
CA CYS A 77 -72.54 -21.42 -9.02
C CYS A 77 -73.02 -21.37 -10.47
N ALA A 78 -73.88 -20.41 -10.80
CA ALA A 78 -74.47 -20.24 -12.14
C ALA A 78 -75.12 -21.51 -12.75
N GLY A 79 -75.58 -22.44 -11.90
CA GLY A 79 -76.21 -23.68 -12.34
C GLY A 79 -75.26 -24.89 -12.40
N GLU A 80 -73.97 -24.70 -12.20
CA GLU A 80 -72.96 -25.75 -12.13
C GLU A 80 -72.49 -25.99 -10.69
N CYS A 81 -72.10 -27.23 -10.38
CA CYS A 81 -71.57 -27.59 -9.08
C CYS A 81 -70.05 -27.47 -9.07
N VAL A 82 -69.55 -26.42 -8.44
CA VAL A 82 -68.13 -26.08 -8.37
C VAL A 82 -67.58 -26.28 -6.97
N THR A 83 -66.27 -26.53 -6.87
CA THR A 83 -65.60 -26.69 -5.59
C THR A 83 -64.94 -25.37 -5.23
N LEU A 84 -65.55 -24.57 -4.36
CA LEU A 84 -65.04 -23.24 -3.98
C LEU A 84 -63.62 -23.27 -3.39
N ALA A 85 -63.18 -24.43 -2.89
CA ALA A 85 -61.86 -24.58 -2.27
C ALA A 85 -60.69 -24.61 -3.27
N ASN A 86 -60.94 -24.89 -4.55
CA ASN A 86 -59.88 -25.05 -5.56
C ASN A 86 -60.30 -24.70 -7.00
N ASP A 87 -61.49 -24.14 -7.19
CA ASP A 87 -61.91 -23.60 -8.49
C ASP A 87 -61.39 -22.16 -8.66
N PRO A 88 -60.46 -21.90 -9.61
CA PRO A 88 -59.91 -20.57 -9.84
C PRO A 88 -60.95 -19.55 -10.33
N ASP A 89 -62.07 -19.97 -10.90
CA ASP A 89 -63.14 -19.06 -11.35
C ASP A 89 -64.20 -18.78 -10.26
N ASN A 90 -64.18 -19.55 -9.17
CA ASN A 90 -65.17 -19.50 -8.08
C ASN A 90 -64.51 -19.65 -6.69
N CYS A 91 -63.38 -19.00 -6.45
CA CYS A 91 -62.58 -19.27 -5.27
C CYS A 91 -63.19 -18.65 -4.00
N GLY A 92 -63.55 -19.47 -3.02
CA GLY A 92 -64.20 -19.04 -1.77
C GLY A 92 -65.66 -18.59 -1.91
N SER A 93 -66.07 -18.13 -3.10
CA SER A 93 -67.47 -17.77 -3.44
C SER A 93 -67.70 -17.80 -4.95
N CYS A 94 -68.96 -17.99 -5.37
CA CYS A 94 -69.34 -17.97 -6.78
C CYS A 94 -68.95 -16.67 -7.49
N GLY A 95 -68.28 -16.79 -8.64
CA GLY A 95 -67.84 -15.66 -9.46
C GLY A 95 -66.64 -14.89 -8.91
N ASN A 96 -66.02 -15.34 -7.82
CA ASN A 96 -64.75 -14.79 -7.35
C ASN A 96 -63.58 -15.45 -8.08
N ALA A 97 -63.29 -14.96 -9.28
CA ALA A 97 -62.18 -15.44 -10.09
C ALA A 97 -60.83 -14.90 -9.57
N CYS A 98 -59.84 -15.77 -9.44
CA CYS A 98 -58.48 -15.39 -9.07
C CYS A 98 -57.78 -14.61 -10.20
N ALA A 99 -56.79 -13.79 -9.85
CA ALA A 99 -55.97 -13.12 -10.85
C ALA A 99 -55.15 -14.12 -11.68
N ALA A 100 -54.61 -13.68 -12.82
CA ALA A 100 -53.92 -14.57 -13.78
C ALA A 100 -52.72 -15.36 -13.20
N ASP A 101 -52.10 -14.86 -12.12
CA ASP A 101 -50.94 -15.47 -11.45
C ASP A 101 -51.30 -16.09 -10.08
N GLU A 102 -52.59 -16.18 -9.77
CA GLU A 102 -53.11 -16.73 -8.51
C GLU A 102 -53.81 -18.08 -8.76
N VAL A 103 -53.65 -18.99 -7.81
CA VAL A 103 -54.40 -20.25 -7.75
C VAL A 103 -55.41 -20.19 -6.61
N CYS A 104 -56.54 -20.85 -6.81
CA CYS A 104 -57.47 -21.06 -5.71
C CYS A 104 -56.97 -22.18 -4.81
N SER A 105 -56.76 -21.87 -3.53
CA SER A 105 -56.44 -22.92 -2.56
C SER A 105 -57.05 -22.65 -1.21
N ALA A 106 -57.74 -23.66 -0.67
CA ALA A 106 -58.50 -23.57 0.56
C ALA A 106 -59.55 -22.44 0.55
N GLY A 107 -60.04 -22.05 -0.64
CA GLY A 107 -61.04 -21.00 -0.81
C GLY A 107 -60.48 -19.59 -0.87
N GLU A 108 -59.16 -19.43 -0.97
CA GLU A 108 -58.50 -18.13 -1.12
C GLU A 108 -57.66 -18.11 -2.40
N CYS A 109 -57.76 -17.00 -3.14
CA CYS A 109 -56.85 -16.73 -4.25
C CYS A 109 -55.49 -16.35 -3.67
N ARG A 110 -54.47 -17.14 -4.02
CA ARG A 110 -53.11 -16.94 -3.54
C ARG A 110 -52.13 -17.07 -4.69
N LEU A 111 -51.04 -16.32 -4.63
CA LEU A 111 -49.99 -16.38 -5.64
C LEU A 111 -49.40 -17.80 -5.72
N ASP A 112 -49.26 -18.33 -6.93
CA ASP A 112 -48.66 -19.65 -7.15
C ASP A 112 -47.14 -19.55 -7.33
N CYS A 113 -46.41 -19.60 -6.21
CA CYS A 113 -44.96 -19.54 -6.22
C CYS A 113 -44.35 -20.92 -6.48
N VAL A 114 -44.01 -21.15 -7.75
CA VAL A 114 -43.36 -22.38 -8.21
C VAL A 114 -41.84 -22.29 -8.09
N GLY A 115 -41.16 -23.44 -8.12
CA GLY A 115 -39.69 -23.49 -8.21
C GLY A 115 -38.94 -23.16 -6.92
N GLY A 116 -39.58 -23.25 -5.75
CA GLY A 116 -38.94 -22.97 -4.46
C GLY A 116 -38.94 -21.50 -4.06
N THR A 117 -39.69 -20.65 -4.78
CA THR A 117 -39.87 -19.24 -4.45
C THR A 117 -40.93 -19.05 -3.35
N THR A 118 -40.79 -17.98 -2.58
CA THR A 118 -41.69 -17.61 -1.48
C THR A 118 -42.59 -16.46 -1.90
N ALA A 119 -43.87 -16.53 -1.54
CA ALA A 119 -44.82 -15.43 -1.77
C ALA A 119 -44.50 -14.27 -0.81
N CYS A 120 -43.97 -13.18 -1.37
CA CYS A 120 -43.71 -11.92 -0.67
C CYS A 120 -44.62 -10.84 -1.23
N ASP A 121 -45.68 -10.54 -0.48
CA ASP A 121 -46.81 -9.67 -0.87
C ASP A 121 -47.41 -10.04 -2.23
N ARG A 122 -47.02 -9.33 -3.29
CA ARG A 122 -47.56 -9.50 -4.66
C ARG A 122 -46.57 -10.13 -5.62
N SER A 123 -45.47 -10.70 -5.12
CA SER A 123 -44.42 -11.29 -5.95
C SER A 123 -43.88 -12.58 -5.35
N CYS A 124 -43.55 -13.54 -6.21
CA CYS A 124 -42.77 -14.70 -5.83
C CYS A 124 -41.28 -14.33 -5.90
N VAL A 125 -40.57 -14.44 -4.78
CA VAL A 125 -39.14 -14.14 -4.69
C VAL A 125 -38.38 -15.37 -4.25
N ASP A 126 -37.17 -15.54 -4.78
CA ASP A 126 -36.29 -16.60 -4.31
C ASP A 126 -35.54 -16.11 -3.07
N THR A 127 -36.05 -16.46 -1.89
CA THR A 127 -35.44 -16.05 -0.62
C THR A 127 -34.06 -16.66 -0.39
N ASP A 128 -33.61 -17.61 -1.21
CA ASP A 128 -32.26 -18.17 -1.12
C ASP A 128 -31.21 -17.36 -1.88
N LEU A 129 -31.63 -16.51 -2.83
CA LEU A 129 -30.74 -15.81 -3.77
C LEU A 129 -31.01 -14.32 -3.92
N ASP A 130 -32.19 -13.83 -3.52
CA ASP A 130 -32.57 -12.42 -3.62
C ASP A 130 -31.95 -11.61 -2.46
N PRO A 131 -31.02 -10.67 -2.72
CA PRO A 131 -30.44 -9.82 -1.70
C PRO A 131 -31.44 -8.91 -1.00
N GLU A 132 -32.60 -8.61 -1.59
CA GLU A 132 -33.63 -7.77 -0.97
C GLU A 132 -34.65 -8.57 -0.13
N ASN A 133 -34.59 -9.91 -0.19
CA ASN A 133 -35.52 -10.82 0.48
C ASN A 133 -34.79 -12.08 1.04
N CYS A 134 -33.62 -11.91 1.64
CA CYS A 134 -32.75 -13.03 1.97
C CYS A 134 -33.19 -13.76 3.25
N GLY A 135 -33.62 -15.01 3.10
CA GLY A 135 -34.14 -15.86 4.18
C GLY A 135 -35.61 -15.61 4.53
N ALA A 136 -36.12 -14.40 4.30
CA ALA A 136 -37.54 -14.07 4.39
C ALA A 136 -37.89 -12.79 3.60
N CYS A 137 -39.19 -12.56 3.39
CA CYS A 137 -39.70 -11.36 2.72
C CYS A 137 -39.27 -10.07 3.43
N GLY A 138 -38.66 -9.14 2.69
CA GLY A 138 -38.21 -7.84 3.20
C GLY A 138 -36.92 -7.87 4.05
N GLU A 139 -36.31 -9.04 4.24
CA GLU A 139 -35.02 -9.16 4.91
C GLU A 139 -33.87 -8.86 3.94
N ALA A 140 -33.66 -7.57 3.67
CA ALA A 140 -32.60 -7.13 2.77
C ALA A 140 -31.20 -7.28 3.41
N CYS A 141 -30.25 -7.76 2.62
CA CYS A 141 -28.86 -7.84 2.98
C CYS A 141 -28.23 -6.44 3.09
N GLY A 142 -27.33 -6.27 4.07
CA GLY A 142 -26.52 -5.07 4.18
C GLY A 142 -25.64 -4.85 2.94
N ALA A 143 -25.13 -3.62 2.77
CA ALA A 143 -24.24 -3.29 1.66
C ALA A 143 -23.05 -4.27 1.57
N GLY A 144 -22.72 -4.70 0.35
CA GLY A 144 -21.63 -5.62 0.08
C GLY A 144 -21.86 -7.07 0.45
N LEU A 145 -23.07 -7.41 0.93
CA LEU A 145 -23.49 -8.78 1.15
C LEU A 145 -24.30 -9.28 -0.04
N VAL A 146 -24.23 -10.59 -0.27
CA VAL A 146 -25.04 -11.33 -1.24
C VAL A 146 -25.94 -12.29 -0.48
N CYS A 147 -27.10 -12.61 -1.04
CA CYS A 147 -27.90 -13.70 -0.51
C CYS A 147 -27.38 -15.03 -1.03
N SER A 148 -27.05 -15.92 -0.10
CA SER A 148 -26.54 -17.26 -0.39
C SER A 148 -27.24 -18.24 0.53
N ARG A 149 -28.14 -19.05 -0.03
CA ARG A 149 -28.91 -20.08 0.70
C ARG A 149 -29.70 -19.49 1.87
N GLY A 150 -30.29 -18.31 1.65
CA GLY A 150 -31.15 -17.63 2.61
C GLY A 150 -30.38 -16.95 3.75
N THR A 151 -29.07 -16.78 3.59
CA THR A 151 -28.23 -16.04 4.53
C THR A 151 -27.45 -14.95 3.79
N CYS A 152 -27.39 -13.76 4.37
CA CYS A 152 -26.55 -12.69 3.86
C CYS A 152 -25.08 -13.02 4.15
N GLU A 153 -24.31 -13.26 3.10
CA GLU A 153 -22.89 -13.60 3.15
C GLU A 153 -22.07 -12.51 2.47
N SER A 154 -20.78 -12.35 2.81
CA SER A 154 -19.94 -11.35 2.17
C SER A 154 -19.74 -11.65 0.69
N SER A 155 -19.89 -10.65 -0.18
CA SER A 155 -19.51 -10.75 -1.60
C SER A 155 -18.00 -10.94 -1.82
N CYS A 156 -17.20 -10.69 -0.78
CA CYS A 156 -15.76 -10.71 -0.85
C CYS A 156 -15.18 -12.13 -0.77
N ALA A 157 -14.08 -12.34 -1.49
CA ALA A 157 -13.27 -13.54 -1.32
C ALA A 157 -12.73 -13.64 0.12
N ALA A 158 -12.48 -14.87 0.57
CA ALA A 158 -11.99 -15.14 1.91
C ALA A 158 -10.72 -14.31 2.24
N GLY A 159 -10.73 -13.65 3.40
CA GLY A 159 -9.63 -12.81 3.87
C GLY A 159 -9.68 -11.36 3.37
N LEU A 160 -10.68 -10.98 2.59
CA LEU A 160 -10.94 -9.59 2.21
C LEU A 160 -12.08 -9.00 3.04
N THR A 161 -12.04 -7.69 3.24
CA THR A 161 -13.08 -6.93 3.93
C THR A 161 -13.83 -6.09 2.92
N PHE A 162 -15.17 -6.10 2.97
CA PHE A 162 -15.97 -5.17 2.17
C PHE A 162 -15.86 -3.77 2.78
N CYS A 163 -15.45 -2.81 1.97
CA CYS A 163 -15.51 -1.40 2.32
C CYS A 163 -16.61 -0.76 1.49
N ASP A 164 -17.61 -0.19 2.16
CA ASP A 164 -18.80 0.45 1.57
C ASP A 164 -18.49 1.66 0.68
N GLY A 165 -17.21 2.04 0.57
CA GLY A 165 -16.76 3.25 -0.10
C GLY A 165 -16.96 4.48 0.79
N GLY A 166 -16.11 5.49 0.58
CA GLY A 166 -16.10 6.73 1.35
C GLY A 166 -14.96 7.61 0.87
N ASN A 167 -15.13 8.95 0.95
CA ASN A 167 -14.13 9.94 0.52
C ASN A 167 -13.53 9.63 -0.87
N ASP A 168 -14.34 9.78 -1.92
CA ASP A 168 -13.96 9.61 -3.34
C ASP A 168 -13.57 8.19 -3.78
N GLU A 169 -13.58 7.18 -2.90
CA GLU A 169 -13.28 5.79 -3.26
C GLU A 169 -14.55 4.93 -3.43
N PRO A 170 -14.64 4.12 -4.51
CA PRO A 170 -15.78 3.23 -4.76
C PRO A 170 -15.79 2.07 -3.75
N ALA A 171 -16.99 1.56 -3.46
CA ALA A 171 -17.17 0.37 -2.65
C ALA A 171 -16.45 -0.83 -3.28
N ARG A 172 -15.64 -1.55 -2.49
CA ARG A 172 -14.86 -2.71 -2.96
C ARG A 172 -14.38 -3.59 -1.81
N CYS A 173 -13.99 -4.81 -2.16
CA CYS A 173 -13.28 -5.71 -1.26
C CYS A 173 -11.78 -5.34 -1.21
N VAL A 174 -11.24 -5.14 -0.02
CA VAL A 174 -9.83 -4.80 0.20
C VAL A 174 -9.17 -5.76 1.19
N ASP A 175 -7.86 -5.97 1.05
CA ASP A 175 -7.06 -6.71 2.02
C ASP A 175 -6.61 -5.75 3.12
N THR A 176 -7.33 -5.70 4.23
CA THR A 176 -7.01 -4.80 5.34
C THR A 176 -5.70 -5.15 6.05
N LEU A 177 -5.07 -6.28 5.73
CA LEU A 177 -3.78 -6.67 6.29
C LEU A 177 -2.59 -6.14 5.49
N ARG A 178 -2.82 -5.70 4.24
CA ARG A 178 -1.75 -5.34 3.28
C ARG A 178 -2.02 -4.05 2.50
N ASP A 179 -3.27 -3.62 2.39
CA ASP A 179 -3.61 -2.38 1.71
C ASP A 179 -3.25 -1.18 2.59
N ARG A 180 -2.31 -0.36 2.11
CA ARG A 180 -1.86 0.85 2.80
C ARG A 180 -2.95 1.92 2.98
N HIS A 181 -4.03 1.88 2.19
CA HIS A 181 -5.13 2.86 2.27
C HIS A 181 -6.29 2.36 3.14
N ASN A 182 -6.26 1.08 3.55
CA ASN A 182 -7.31 0.42 4.31
C ASN A 182 -6.70 -0.47 5.41
N CYS A 183 -5.66 0.01 6.09
CA CYS A 183 -4.85 -0.82 6.96
C CYS A 183 -5.50 -1.04 8.33
N GLY A 184 -5.91 -2.26 8.63
CA GLY A 184 -6.62 -2.63 9.86
C GLY A 184 -8.14 -2.40 9.77
N GLU A 185 -8.56 -1.32 9.12
CA GLU A 185 -9.96 -1.01 8.83
C GLU A 185 -10.12 -0.23 7.52
N CYS A 186 -11.34 -0.18 6.99
CA CYS A 186 -11.67 0.58 5.79
C CYS A 186 -11.34 2.07 5.97
N GLY A 187 -10.64 2.66 4.99
CA GLY A 187 -10.27 4.07 4.98
C GLY A 187 -9.10 4.46 5.89
N HIS A 188 -8.54 3.54 6.69
CA HIS A 188 -7.37 3.83 7.52
C HIS A 188 -6.09 3.84 6.67
N THR A 189 -5.75 5.01 6.14
CA THR A 189 -4.57 5.20 5.30
C THR A 189 -3.31 5.42 6.15
N CYS A 190 -2.25 4.66 5.86
CA CYS A 190 -0.95 4.85 6.48
C CYS A 190 -0.26 6.13 5.98
N ASP A 191 0.39 6.84 6.92
CA ASP A 191 1.20 8.01 6.63
C ASP A 191 2.29 7.74 5.57
N ALA A 192 2.77 8.80 4.93
CA ALA A 192 3.86 8.69 3.96
C ALA A 192 5.09 8.03 4.62
N GLY A 193 5.63 6.98 3.98
CA GLY A 193 6.74 6.18 4.51
C GLY A 193 6.32 4.95 5.33
N TYR A 194 5.03 4.76 5.58
CA TYR A 194 4.50 3.58 6.24
C TYR A 194 3.82 2.63 5.22
N VAL A 195 3.90 1.33 5.51
CA VAL A 195 3.20 0.27 4.78
C VAL A 195 2.26 -0.45 5.71
N CYS A 196 1.23 -1.08 5.16
CA CYS A 196 0.40 -1.95 5.97
C CYS A 196 1.09 -3.30 6.20
N SER A 197 1.30 -3.64 7.47
CA SER A 197 1.87 -4.91 7.88
C SER A 197 0.95 -5.55 8.92
N ASN A 198 0.29 -6.64 8.53
CA ASN A 198 -0.65 -7.39 9.37
C ASN A 198 -1.73 -6.50 10.00
N GLY A 199 -2.29 -5.57 9.23
CA GLY A 199 -3.35 -4.67 9.67
C GLY A 199 -2.88 -3.51 10.55
N THR A 200 -1.57 -3.28 10.62
CA THR A 200 -0.99 -2.13 11.32
C THR A 200 -0.06 -1.35 10.40
N CYS A 201 -0.13 -0.02 10.44
CA CYS A 201 0.80 0.82 9.72
C CYS A 201 2.18 0.70 10.37
N ALA A 202 3.11 0.09 9.65
CA ALA A 202 4.49 -0.10 10.07
C ALA A 202 5.41 0.75 9.20
N LEU A 203 6.42 1.37 9.82
CA LEU A 203 7.41 2.15 9.09
C LEU A 203 8.12 1.22 8.09
N SER A 204 8.13 1.62 6.82
CA SER A 204 8.88 0.92 5.78
C SER A 204 10.09 1.73 5.41
N CYS A 205 11.25 1.19 5.76
CA CYS A 205 12.51 1.78 5.33
C CYS A 205 12.88 1.28 3.94
N GLN A 206 13.33 2.18 3.08
CA GLN A 206 13.89 1.83 1.77
C GLN A 206 15.03 0.81 1.94
N ALA A 207 15.30 0.03 0.90
CA ALA A 207 16.39 -0.94 0.92
C ALA A 207 17.73 -0.26 1.31
N GLY A 208 18.41 -0.83 2.30
CA GLY A 208 19.66 -0.31 2.86
C GLY A 208 19.50 0.59 4.09
N LEU A 209 18.27 1.01 4.42
CA LEU A 209 17.97 1.76 5.64
C LEU A 209 17.44 0.82 6.75
N VAL A 210 17.74 1.16 8.00
CA VAL A 210 17.27 0.43 9.19
C VAL A 210 16.33 1.31 10.01
N ASN A 211 15.26 0.72 10.54
CA ASN A 211 14.38 1.41 11.48
C ASN A 211 15.04 1.46 12.86
N CYS A 212 15.43 2.66 13.28
CA CYS A 212 15.91 2.97 14.61
C CYS A 212 14.93 3.94 15.26
N ASP A 213 14.22 3.50 16.29
CA ASP A 213 13.25 4.31 17.06
C ASP A 213 12.22 5.06 16.19
N GLY A 214 11.73 4.42 15.12
CA GLY A 214 10.73 5.03 14.22
C GLY A 214 11.33 5.95 13.17
N GLN A 215 12.65 5.98 13.01
CA GLN A 215 13.34 6.71 11.95
C GLN A 215 14.11 5.74 11.05
N CYS A 216 14.01 5.95 9.74
CA CYS A 216 14.83 5.22 8.79
C CYS A 216 16.21 5.85 8.73
N ILE A 217 17.20 5.10 9.20
CA ILE A 217 18.59 5.53 9.30
C ILE A 217 19.44 4.76 8.29
N ASP A 218 20.35 5.46 7.61
CA ASP A 218 21.40 4.82 6.81
C ASP A 218 22.59 4.48 7.73
N PRO A 219 22.81 3.19 8.07
CA PRO A 219 23.89 2.80 8.97
C PRO A 219 25.27 2.98 8.34
N GLY A 220 25.36 3.21 7.02
CA GLY A 220 26.59 3.43 6.29
C GLY A 220 27.18 4.84 6.45
N ILE A 221 26.35 5.83 6.77
CA ILE A 221 26.74 7.26 6.80
C ILE A 221 26.23 8.02 8.02
N ASN A 222 25.26 7.48 8.77
CA ASN A 222 24.76 8.16 9.96
C ASN A 222 25.76 8.04 11.12
N ARG A 223 26.27 9.17 11.61
CA ARG A 223 27.26 9.20 12.70
C ARG A 223 26.74 8.65 14.03
N SER A 224 25.43 8.71 14.28
CA SER A 224 24.83 8.33 15.56
C SER A 224 24.42 6.86 15.62
N TYR A 225 24.30 6.21 14.47
CA TYR A 225 23.90 4.81 14.33
C TYR A 225 24.86 4.08 13.37
N CYS A 226 26.15 4.38 13.46
CA CYS A 226 27.12 3.87 12.50
C CYS A 226 27.27 2.36 12.64
N GLY A 227 27.06 1.64 11.55
CA GLY A 227 27.09 0.17 11.57
C GLY A 227 25.88 -0.48 12.24
N ALA A 228 24.77 0.25 12.41
CA ALA A 228 23.52 -0.34 12.90
C ALA A 228 23.04 -1.47 11.97
N THR A 229 22.47 -2.51 12.55
CA THR A 229 21.96 -3.68 11.82
C THR A 229 20.43 -3.78 11.99
N PRO A 230 19.74 -4.61 11.17
CA PRO A 230 18.29 -4.78 11.29
C PRO A 230 17.89 -5.12 12.72
N GLY A 231 16.90 -4.40 13.25
CA GLY A 231 16.47 -4.47 14.64
C GLY A 231 17.03 -3.35 15.54
N CYS A 232 18.07 -2.62 15.11
CA CYS A 232 18.60 -1.42 15.76
C CYS A 232 18.70 -1.50 17.30
N GLY A 233 19.36 -2.55 17.81
CA GLY A 233 19.51 -2.80 19.25
C GLY A 233 18.44 -3.72 19.84
N ALA A 234 17.37 -4.00 19.09
CA ALA A 234 16.34 -4.98 19.42
C ALA A 234 16.44 -6.23 18.53
N ASN A 235 15.81 -7.33 18.95
CA ASN A 235 15.69 -8.58 18.18
C ASN A 235 17.05 -9.15 17.70
N GLY A 236 18.13 -8.94 18.46
CA GLY A 236 19.48 -9.38 18.07
C GLY A 236 20.20 -8.45 17.09
N GLY A 237 19.57 -7.34 16.69
CA GLY A 237 20.22 -6.24 15.98
C GLY A 237 21.09 -5.37 16.87
N SER A 238 22.01 -4.63 16.27
CA SER A 238 22.84 -3.62 16.93
C SER A 238 22.32 -2.23 16.55
N ALA A 239 22.29 -1.31 17.52
CA ALA A 239 22.02 0.10 17.26
C ALA A 239 23.20 0.82 16.56
N GLY A 240 24.29 0.10 16.32
CA GLY A 240 25.55 0.68 15.85
C GLY A 240 26.26 1.42 16.97
N GLU A 241 27.17 2.31 16.59
CA GLU A 241 27.89 3.18 17.51
C GLU A 241 27.75 4.65 17.12
N GLU A 242 27.81 5.53 18.12
CA GLU A 242 27.97 6.96 17.88
C GLU A 242 29.45 7.28 17.64
N CYS A 243 29.78 7.79 16.46
CA CYS A 243 31.12 8.23 16.13
C CYS A 243 31.55 9.40 17.02
N ALA A 244 32.73 9.24 17.63
CA ALA A 244 33.36 10.27 18.44
C ALA A 244 33.55 11.59 17.65
N PRO A 245 33.69 12.74 18.33
CA PRO A 245 33.99 14.01 17.65
C PRO A 245 35.22 13.88 16.74
N GLY A 246 35.11 14.34 15.50
CA GLY A 246 36.17 14.20 14.47
C GLY A 246 36.10 12.90 13.65
N TYR A 247 35.17 12.00 13.95
CA TYR A 247 34.93 10.80 13.16
C TYR A 247 33.63 10.92 12.36
N VAL A 248 33.62 10.34 11.17
CA VAL A 248 32.43 10.18 10.33
C VAL A 248 32.14 8.70 10.14
N CYS A 249 30.86 8.37 9.96
CA CYS A 249 30.49 7.02 9.58
C CYS A 249 30.79 6.83 8.09
N ASN A 250 31.59 5.80 7.78
CA ASN A 250 31.89 5.43 6.41
C ASN A 250 31.72 3.92 6.27
N GLN A 251 30.72 3.51 5.49
CA GLN A 251 30.38 2.11 5.25
C GLN A 251 30.12 1.31 6.54
N GLY A 252 29.58 1.97 7.57
CA GLY A 252 29.22 1.34 8.84
C GLY A 252 30.36 1.24 9.84
N ALA A 253 31.49 1.90 9.60
CA ALA A 253 32.56 2.05 10.58
C ALA A 253 32.87 3.54 10.83
N CYS A 254 33.10 3.90 12.09
CA CYS A 254 33.57 5.24 12.43
C CYS A 254 35.03 5.39 11.99
N THR A 255 35.25 6.27 11.02
CA THR A 255 36.57 6.57 10.47
C THR A 255 36.93 8.01 10.75
N LEU A 256 38.20 8.28 11.07
CA LEU A 256 38.65 9.63 11.35
C LEU A 256 38.50 10.47 10.08
N SER A 257 37.75 11.57 10.17
CA SER A 257 37.60 12.54 9.10
C SER A 257 38.31 13.81 9.49
N CYS A 258 39.45 14.04 8.84
CA CYS A 258 40.15 15.30 8.99
C CYS A 258 39.49 16.36 8.11
N ALA A 259 39.33 17.58 8.64
CA ALA A 259 38.86 18.70 7.83
C ALA A 259 39.82 18.94 6.65
N GLN A 260 39.35 19.62 5.60
CA GLN A 260 40.19 19.87 4.42
C GLN A 260 41.52 20.55 4.82
N GLY A 261 42.63 20.05 4.29
CA GLY A 261 43.98 20.52 4.60
C GLY A 261 44.68 19.76 5.73
N LEU A 262 43.94 19.03 6.57
CA LEU A 262 44.51 18.22 7.64
C LEU A 262 44.83 16.78 7.16
N VAL A 263 45.92 16.21 7.65
CA VAL A 263 46.37 14.85 7.35
C VAL A 263 46.11 13.95 8.56
N ASN A 264 45.55 12.75 8.34
CA ASN A 264 45.46 11.75 9.41
C ASN A 264 46.84 11.12 9.65
N CYS A 265 47.42 11.42 10.80
CA CYS A 265 48.65 10.84 11.29
C CYS A 265 48.35 10.02 12.56
N ASN A 266 48.19 8.70 12.38
CA ASN A 266 48.01 7.74 13.47
C ASN A 266 46.82 8.07 14.41
N GLY A 267 45.68 8.50 13.83
CA GLY A 267 44.48 8.83 14.58
C GLY A 267 44.37 10.29 15.01
N GLU A 268 45.37 11.12 14.72
CA GLU A 268 45.36 12.56 14.97
C GLU A 268 45.31 13.33 13.64
N CYS A 269 44.42 14.30 13.53
CA CYS A 269 44.39 15.20 12.39
C CYS A 269 45.45 16.29 12.59
N VAL A 270 46.51 16.24 11.79
CA VAL A 270 47.63 17.17 11.87
C VAL A 270 47.57 18.15 10.70
N ASP A 271 47.83 19.41 10.99
CA ASP A 271 48.03 20.42 9.95
C ASP A 271 49.49 20.36 9.48
N PRO A 272 49.79 19.86 8.27
CA PRO A 272 51.15 19.71 7.81
C PRO A 272 51.88 21.05 7.67
N ASP A 273 51.16 22.17 7.61
CA ASP A 273 51.75 23.49 7.36
C ASP A 273 52.27 24.17 8.63
N VAL A 274 51.74 23.80 9.80
CA VAL A 274 52.08 24.43 11.09
C VAL A 274 52.46 23.43 12.19
N ASN A 275 52.19 22.14 12.01
CA ASN A 275 52.50 21.13 13.03
C ASN A 275 54.01 20.82 13.04
N ARG A 276 54.69 21.17 14.14
CA ARG A 276 56.14 20.97 14.28
C ARG A 276 56.60 19.51 14.35
N THR A 277 55.72 18.56 14.64
CA THR A 277 56.06 17.13 14.71
C THR A 277 55.69 16.37 13.43
N HIS A 278 54.89 16.98 12.55
CA HIS A 278 54.43 16.43 11.28
C HIS A 278 54.57 17.43 10.13
N CYS A 279 55.64 18.23 10.15
CA CYS A 279 55.80 19.34 9.23
C CYS A 279 56.00 18.81 7.79
N GLY A 280 55.15 19.23 6.87
CA GLY A 280 55.14 18.73 5.49
C GLY A 280 54.67 17.28 5.37
N ALA A 281 53.87 16.77 6.32
CA ALA A 281 53.22 15.48 6.18
C ALA A 281 52.28 15.47 4.95
N THR A 282 52.16 14.32 4.30
CA THR A 282 51.27 14.15 3.13
C THR A 282 50.27 13.04 3.37
N GLN A 283 49.21 13.00 2.56
CA GLN A 283 48.14 12.01 2.70
C GLN A 283 48.68 10.57 2.79
N GLY A 284 48.25 9.85 3.83
CA GLY A 284 48.79 8.53 4.19
C GLY A 284 49.79 8.58 5.35
N CYS A 285 50.39 9.74 5.64
CA CYS A 285 51.28 9.97 6.79
C CYS A 285 52.38 8.89 6.99
N GLY A 286 52.91 8.34 5.90
CA GLY A 286 53.89 7.25 5.92
C GLY A 286 53.32 5.88 6.32
N GLN A 287 52.02 5.78 6.61
CA GLN A 287 51.35 4.53 6.98
C GLN A 287 51.26 3.61 5.77
N ALA A 288 51.59 2.33 5.97
CA ALA A 288 51.61 1.31 4.90
C ALA A 288 52.40 1.73 3.64
N GLY A 289 53.40 2.61 3.79
CA GLY A 289 54.21 3.14 2.68
C GLY A 289 53.52 4.21 1.83
N GLN A 290 52.39 4.76 2.26
CA GLN A 290 51.68 5.84 1.58
C GLN A 290 51.99 7.19 2.22
N GLY A 291 52.28 8.20 1.41
CA GLY A 291 52.59 9.55 1.89
C GLY A 291 53.86 9.64 2.74
N SER A 292 54.02 10.77 3.42
CA SER A 292 55.14 11.09 4.30
C SER A 292 54.60 11.45 5.68
N PRO A 293 55.22 10.96 6.78
CA PRO A 293 54.83 11.36 8.13
C PRO A 293 55.19 12.82 8.46
N GLY A 294 55.88 13.51 7.56
CA GLY A 294 56.45 14.84 7.81
C GLY A 294 57.73 14.78 8.63
N ALA A 295 58.30 15.95 8.90
CA ALA A 295 59.51 16.11 9.70
C ALA A 295 59.18 16.64 11.10
N VAL A 296 59.99 16.23 12.08
CA VAL A 296 60.03 16.88 13.40
C VAL A 296 61.00 18.04 13.34
N CYS A 297 60.50 19.27 13.46
CA CYS A 297 61.33 20.47 13.42
C CYS A 297 62.28 20.54 14.61
N GLY A 298 63.54 20.86 14.33
CA GLY A 298 64.62 20.88 15.30
C GLY A 298 64.47 22.01 16.33
N PRO A 299 65.28 21.99 17.40
CA PRO A 299 65.37 23.09 18.36
C PRO A 299 65.55 24.46 17.68
N GLY A 300 64.65 25.40 17.94
CA GLY A 300 64.65 26.75 17.36
C GLY A 300 63.94 26.88 16.01
N GLU A 301 63.39 25.78 15.47
CA GLU A 301 62.63 25.77 14.23
C GLU A 301 61.12 25.69 14.48
N VAL A 302 60.37 26.32 13.59
CA VAL A 302 58.90 26.22 13.49
C VAL A 302 58.55 25.59 12.16
N CYS A 303 57.37 24.97 12.08
CA CYS A 303 56.81 24.58 10.81
C CYS A 303 56.09 25.78 10.20
N ALA A 304 56.45 26.12 8.96
CA ALA A 304 55.77 27.14 8.17
C ALA A 304 55.64 26.63 6.74
N ASP A 305 54.40 26.58 6.23
CA ASP A 305 54.06 26.13 4.87
C ASP A 305 54.67 24.75 4.53
N GLY A 306 54.68 23.85 5.52
CA GLY A 306 55.14 22.47 5.35
C GLY A 306 56.66 22.30 5.44
N VAL A 307 57.40 23.34 5.82
CA VAL A 307 58.86 23.32 5.91
C VAL A 307 59.34 23.77 7.29
N CYS A 308 60.23 22.98 7.90
CA CYS A 308 60.91 23.37 9.13
C CYS A 308 61.89 24.51 8.85
N SER A 309 61.66 25.66 9.48
CA SER A 309 62.49 26.85 9.31
C SER A 309 62.82 27.48 10.66
N LEU A 310 64.02 28.06 10.78
CA LEU A 310 64.46 28.70 12.01
C LEU A 310 63.63 29.97 12.24
N SER A 311 62.94 30.04 13.38
CA SER A 311 62.20 31.25 13.78
C SER A 311 63.07 32.07 14.72
N CYS A 312 63.56 33.21 14.22
CA CYS A 312 64.32 34.15 15.04
C CYS A 312 63.41 35.29 15.52
N PRO A 313 63.30 35.50 16.84
CA PRO A 313 62.70 36.70 17.41
C PRO A 313 63.28 37.99 16.84
N ASP A 314 62.48 39.06 16.83
CA ASP A 314 62.90 40.38 16.33
C ASP A 314 64.23 40.85 16.96
N GLY A 315 65.18 41.24 16.11
CA GLY A 315 66.51 41.68 16.51
C GLY A 315 67.60 40.60 16.52
N LEU A 316 67.25 39.35 16.20
CA LEU A 316 68.21 38.24 16.04
C LEU A 316 68.42 37.90 14.55
N ILE A 317 69.67 37.66 14.16
CA ILE A 317 70.04 37.27 12.78
C ILE A 317 70.18 35.75 12.71
N ARG A 318 69.66 35.17 11.61
CA ARG A 318 69.84 33.76 11.25
C ARG A 318 71.29 33.53 10.80
N CYS A 319 72.12 32.99 11.67
CA CYS A 319 73.53 32.68 11.38
C CYS A 319 73.68 31.21 10.98
N GLY A 320 74.45 30.93 9.91
CA GLY A 320 74.88 29.57 9.55
C GLY A 320 74.47 29.03 8.17
N VAL A 321 73.72 29.76 7.33
CA VAL A 321 73.41 29.30 5.95
C VAL A 321 74.50 29.66 4.93
N THR A 322 75.32 30.69 5.20
CA THR A 322 76.44 31.12 4.32
C THR A 322 77.53 31.89 5.06
N ASP A 323 77.65 31.82 6.39
CA ASP A 323 78.69 32.55 7.10
C ASP A 323 80.06 31.91 6.87
N GLN A 324 80.74 32.35 5.80
CA GLN A 324 82.10 31.99 5.41
C GLN A 324 83.16 32.34 6.47
N ARG A 325 82.76 32.94 7.62
CA ARG A 325 83.68 33.31 8.72
C ARG A 325 83.85 32.26 9.81
N ARG A 326 83.17 31.11 9.77
CA ARG A 326 83.53 29.94 10.59
C ARG A 326 83.87 28.76 9.69
N ARG A 327 85.16 28.58 9.41
CA ARG A 327 85.67 27.48 8.58
C ARG A 327 85.73 26.12 9.29
N ASP A 328 85.42 26.05 10.57
CA ASP A 328 85.52 24.81 11.34
C ASP A 328 84.19 24.47 12.02
N ALA A 329 83.53 23.47 11.44
CA ALA A 329 82.27 22.81 11.81
C ALA A 329 81.00 23.30 11.07
N PRO A 330 80.20 22.37 10.48
CA PRO A 330 78.84 22.68 10.03
C PRO A 330 77.98 22.99 11.26
N GLY A 331 78.01 24.24 11.70
CA GLY A 331 77.19 24.72 12.80
C GLY A 331 75.73 24.67 12.40
N ARG A 332 74.90 24.07 13.26
CA ARG A 332 73.44 24.11 13.11
C ARG A 332 73.00 25.58 13.04
N PRO A 333 72.03 25.95 12.19
CA PRO A 333 71.55 27.33 12.10
C PRO A 333 71.07 27.82 13.47
N MET A 334 71.49 29.02 13.88
CA MET A 334 71.16 29.60 15.20
C MET A 334 70.77 31.06 15.06
N CYS A 335 69.92 31.55 15.95
CA CYS A 335 69.61 32.97 16.06
C CYS A 335 70.67 33.65 16.95
N MET A 336 71.43 34.59 16.40
CA MET A 336 72.42 35.37 17.16
C MET A 336 71.98 36.83 17.28
N GLY A 337 72.14 37.40 18.48
CA GLY A 337 71.97 38.83 18.69
C GLY A 337 73.09 39.61 18.04
N LEU A 338 72.75 40.74 17.40
CA LEU A 338 73.71 41.74 16.99
C LEU A 338 74.47 42.23 18.23
N SER A 339 75.62 41.64 18.51
CA SER A 339 76.55 42.20 19.50
C SER A 339 77.00 43.54 18.94
N ARG A 340 76.53 44.65 19.51
CA ARG A 340 77.08 45.97 19.20
C ARG A 340 78.56 45.94 19.57
N GLY A 341 79.42 45.72 18.59
CA GLY A 341 80.86 45.86 18.75
C GLY A 341 81.16 47.30 19.16
N PHE A 342 81.59 47.47 20.40
CA PHE A 342 82.21 48.70 20.87
C PHE A 342 83.67 48.72 20.41
N SER A 343 84.07 49.89 19.89
CA SER A 343 85.41 50.34 19.46
C SER A 343 85.80 50.05 18.02
#